data_AF-A0A921LAG0-F1
#
_entry.id   AF-A0A921LAG0-F1
#
_cell.length_a   1.000
_cell.length_b   1.000
_cell.length_c   1.000
_cell.angle_alpha   90.00
_cell.angle_beta   90.00
_cell.angle_gamma   90.00
#
_symmetry.space_group_name_H-M   'P 1'
#
loop_
_entity.id
_entity.type
_entity.pdbx_description
1 polymer ?
#
loop_
_entity_poly.entity_id
_entity_poly.type
_entity_poly.pdbx_seq_one_letter_code
_entity_poly.pdbx_strand_id
1 'polypeptide(L)'
;MTKRRKKNLNNYLEFSGNVPLKTFKSNLNRITDNDKLLELELKFESKKRNIDLIQKIYWWVLTVLSAGIVVSGLYSLRLLSENFGSFFPKIIGNWFIFLFAYFVLMVVIEIVIQTEKNTIYTHLSLIKDKVNKDSNEQGK
;
A
#
# COMPACT_ATOMS: atom_id res chain seq x y z
N MET A 1 -21.07 -17.35 20.26
CA MET A 1 -20.72 -16.80 18.93
C MET A 1 -21.62 -17.45 17.88
N THR A 2 -22.51 -16.71 17.23
CA THR A 2 -23.52 -17.27 16.30
C THR A 2 -22.90 -17.86 15.03
N LYS A 3 -23.41 -19.00 14.55
CA LYS A 3 -22.90 -19.74 13.36
C LYS A 3 -22.71 -18.84 12.12
N ARG A 4 -23.57 -17.83 11.94
CA ARG A 4 -23.49 -16.82 10.87
C ARG A 4 -22.22 -15.95 10.94
N ARG A 5 -21.84 -15.50 12.14
CA ARG A 5 -20.61 -14.70 12.32
C ARG A 5 -19.36 -15.52 12.02
N LYS A 6 -19.32 -16.80 12.42
CA LYS A 6 -18.19 -17.70 12.15
C LYS A 6 -18.02 -17.99 10.65
N LYS A 7 -19.12 -18.18 9.92
CA LYS A 7 -19.11 -18.38 8.47
C LYS A 7 -18.64 -17.14 7.70
N ASN A 8 -19.11 -15.96 8.09
CA ASN A 8 -18.65 -14.70 7.49
C ASN A 8 -17.17 -14.43 7.77
N LEU A 9 -16.68 -14.80 8.96
CA LEU A 9 -15.27 -14.66 9.33
C LEU A 9 -14.36 -15.59 8.50
N ASN A 10 -14.76 -16.87 8.33
CA ASN A 10 -14.01 -17.82 7.50
C ASN A 10 -13.93 -17.37 6.04
N ASN A 11 -15.04 -16.93 5.45
CA ASN A 11 -15.04 -16.38 4.09
C ASN A 11 -14.15 -15.13 3.98
N TYR A 12 -14.10 -14.28 5.02
CA TYR A 12 -13.23 -13.11 5.02
C TYR A 12 -11.73 -13.48 5.09
N LEU A 13 -11.41 -14.56 5.80
CA LEU A 13 -10.05 -15.08 5.95
C LEU A 13 -9.58 -15.82 4.69
N GLU A 14 -10.46 -16.57 4.02
CA GLU A 14 -10.16 -17.33 2.80
C GLU A 14 -9.85 -16.44 1.59
N PHE A 15 -10.42 -15.23 1.54
CA PHE A 15 -10.25 -14.25 0.46
C PHE A 15 -9.61 -12.93 0.95
N SER A 16 -8.83 -12.99 2.02
CA SER A 16 -8.06 -11.85 2.51
C SER A 16 -6.97 -11.47 1.51
N GLY A 17 -6.63 -10.17 1.46
CA GLY A 17 -5.53 -9.67 0.62
C GLY A 17 -4.17 -10.22 1.02
N ASN A 18 -4.05 -10.77 2.23
CA ASN A 18 -2.81 -11.33 2.78
C ASN A 18 -2.70 -12.86 2.61
N VAL A 19 -3.58 -13.47 1.83
CA VAL A 19 -3.56 -14.92 1.55
C VAL A 19 -2.57 -15.19 0.42
N PRO A 20 -1.75 -16.27 0.50
CA PRO A 20 -0.86 -16.64 -0.60
C PRO A 20 -1.64 -16.82 -1.91
N LEU A 21 -1.10 -16.30 -3.01
CA LEU A 21 -1.75 -16.26 -4.31
C LEU A 21 -2.31 -17.64 -4.76
N LYS A 22 -1.58 -18.71 -4.47
CA LYS A 22 -1.98 -20.10 -4.77
C LYS A 22 -3.25 -20.51 -4.03
N THR A 23 -3.33 -20.18 -2.74
CA THR A 23 -4.49 -20.45 -1.89
C THR A 23 -5.67 -19.58 -2.31
N PHE A 24 -5.42 -18.30 -2.62
CA PHE A 24 -6.45 -17.40 -3.13
C PHE A 24 -7.06 -17.92 -4.43
N LYS A 25 -6.22 -18.31 -5.41
CA LYS A 25 -6.67 -18.89 -6.68
C LYS A 25 -7.44 -20.20 -6.48
N SER A 26 -6.98 -21.06 -5.57
CA SER A 26 -7.67 -22.31 -5.24
C SER A 26 -9.05 -22.06 -4.64
N ASN A 27 -9.18 -21.09 -3.73
CA ASN A 27 -10.46 -20.72 -3.14
C ASN A 27 -11.38 -20.07 -4.16
N LEU A 28 -10.84 -19.22 -5.05
CA LEU A 28 -11.59 -18.59 -6.12
C LEU A 28 -12.17 -19.63 -7.09
N ASN A 29 -11.38 -20.65 -7.44
CA ASN A 29 -11.80 -21.74 -8.30
C ASN A 29 -12.98 -22.55 -7.73
N ARG A 30 -13.15 -22.59 -6.40
CA ARG A 30 -14.25 -23.30 -5.72
C ARG A 30 -15.58 -22.53 -5.71
N ILE A 31 -15.57 -21.25 -6.08
CA ILE A 31 -16.80 -20.46 -6.21
C ILE A 31 -17.41 -20.76 -7.59
N THR A 32 -18.63 -21.32 -7.60
CA THR A 32 -19.44 -21.55 -8.81
C THR A 32 -20.59 -20.54 -8.93
N ASP A 33 -20.77 -19.71 -7.91
CA ASP A 33 -21.89 -18.77 -7.79
C ASP A 33 -21.48 -17.37 -8.28
N ASN A 34 -22.07 -16.92 -9.38
CA ASN A 34 -21.75 -15.65 -10.03
C ASN A 34 -21.99 -14.44 -9.12
N ASP A 35 -23.02 -14.47 -8.28
CA ASP A 35 -23.31 -13.37 -7.34
C ASP A 35 -22.20 -13.21 -6.30
N LYS A 36 -21.61 -14.34 -5.86
CA LYS A 36 -20.48 -14.33 -4.91
C LYS A 36 -19.19 -13.84 -5.56
N LEU A 37 -18.97 -14.14 -6.84
CA LEU A 37 -17.81 -13.61 -7.58
C LEU A 37 -17.90 -12.09 -7.73
N LEU A 38 -19.10 -11.58 -8.05
CA LEU A 38 -19.35 -10.15 -8.23
C LEU A 38 -19.22 -9.39 -6.89
N GLU A 39 -19.71 -9.95 -5.78
CA GLU A 39 -19.48 -9.38 -4.44
C GLU A 39 -17.98 -9.33 -4.09
N LEU A 40 -17.22 -10.37 -4.46
CA LEU A 40 -15.78 -10.42 -4.23
C LEU A 40 -15.05 -9.35 -5.06
N GLU A 41 -15.42 -9.18 -6.33
CA GLU A 41 -14.89 -8.15 -7.23
C GLU A 41 -15.10 -6.76 -6.65
N LEU A 42 -16.34 -6.40 -6.31
CA LEU A 42 -16.68 -5.10 -5.72
C LEU A 42 -15.89 -4.82 -4.43
N LYS A 43 -15.69 -5.83 -3.60
CA LYS A 43 -14.91 -5.72 -2.36
C LYS A 43 -13.43 -5.43 -2.64
N PHE A 44 -12.82 -6.11 -3.61
CA PHE A 44 -11.43 -5.87 -3.99
C PHE A 44 -11.25 -4.55 -4.76
N GLU A 45 -12.23 -4.13 -5.57
CA GLU A 45 -12.23 -2.81 -6.21
C GLU A 45 -12.31 -1.68 -5.16
N SER A 46 -13.16 -1.84 -4.15
CA SER A 46 -13.23 -0.90 -3.04
C SER A 46 -11.91 -0.83 -2.27
N LYS A 47 -11.26 -1.97 -2.01
CA LYS A 47 -9.91 -2.02 -1.40
C LYS A 47 -8.85 -1.32 -2.26
N LYS A 48 -8.86 -1.57 -3.57
CA LYS A 48 -7.97 -0.89 -4.53
C LYS A 48 -8.13 0.63 -4.43
N ARG A 49 -9.37 1.13 -4.48
CA ARG A 49 -9.65 2.57 -4.37
C ARG A 49 -9.16 3.15 -3.05
N ASN A 50 -9.36 2.45 -1.93
CA ASN A 50 -8.85 2.89 -0.63
C ASN A 50 -7.33 2.96 -0.60
N ILE A 51 -6.63 1.98 -1.18
CA ILE A 51 -5.16 2.00 -1.24
C ILE A 51 -4.65 3.13 -2.13
N ASP A 52 -5.27 3.35 -3.29
CA ASP A 52 -4.89 4.46 -4.17
C ASP A 52 -5.11 5.83 -3.47
N LEU A 53 -6.17 5.97 -2.66
CA LEU A 53 -6.40 7.16 -1.84
C LEU A 53 -5.34 7.32 -0.74
N ILE A 54 -5.03 6.25 0.00
CA ILE A 54 -3.99 6.26 1.03
C ILE A 54 -2.63 6.61 0.43
N GLN A 55 -2.29 6.06 -0.73
CA GLN A 55 -1.04 6.37 -1.43
C GLN A 55 -0.98 7.85 -1.81
N LYS A 56 -2.07 8.44 -2.34
CA LYS A 56 -2.12 9.88 -2.63
C LYS A 56 -1.91 10.72 -1.37
N ILE A 57 -2.63 10.41 -0.28
CA ILE A 57 -2.49 11.14 0.99
C ILE A 57 -1.06 11.01 1.53
N TYR A 58 -0.49 9.81 1.48
CA TYR A 58 0.90 9.55 1.88
C TYR A 58 1.87 10.44 1.10
N TRP A 59 1.74 10.51 -0.23
CA TRP A 59 2.59 11.37 -1.07
C TRP A 59 2.45 12.86 -0.72
N TRP A 60 1.24 13.33 -0.44
CA TRP A 60 1.00 14.72 -0.01
C TRP A 60 1.66 15.02 1.33
N VAL A 61 1.44 14.17 2.34
CA VAL A 61 2.02 14.33 3.68
C VAL A 61 3.55 14.26 3.60
N LEU A 62 4.07 13.30 2.83
CA LEU A 62 5.49 13.11 2.60
C LEU A 62 6.14 14.36 2.00
N THR A 63 5.53 14.93 0.97
CA THR A 63 6.05 16.13 0.28
C THR A 63 6.09 17.33 1.21
N VAL A 64 5.01 17.55 1.97
CA VAL A 64 4.92 18.68 2.91
C VAL A 64 5.94 18.54 4.04
N LEU A 65 6.07 17.36 4.63
CA LEU A 65 7.06 17.10 5.68
C LEU A 65 8.50 17.23 5.16
N SER A 66 8.79 16.67 3.97
CA SER A 66 10.11 16.77 3.35
C SER A 66 10.49 18.23 3.09
N ALA A 67 9.57 19.02 2.53
CA ALA A 67 9.77 20.45 2.32
C ALA A 67 10.05 21.18 3.64
N GLY A 68 9.29 20.88 4.70
CA GLY A 68 9.50 21.47 6.02
C GLY A 68 10.87 21.12 6.63
N ILE A 69 11.32 19.87 6.51
CA ILE A 69 12.63 19.41 7.02
C ILE A 69 13.76 20.10 6.24
N VAL A 70 13.65 20.17 4.91
CA VAL A 70 14.68 20.80 4.07
C VAL A 70 14.75 22.31 4.33
N VAL A 71 13.62 23.01 4.33
CA VAL A 71 13.58 24.47 4.55
C VAL A 71 14.06 24.82 5.97
N SER A 72 13.60 24.11 7.00
CA SER A 72 14.07 24.34 8.37
C SER A 72 15.55 24.01 8.53
N GLY A 73 16.02 22.91 7.94
CA GLY A 73 17.43 22.53 7.96
C GLY A 73 18.33 23.56 7.29
N LEU A 74 17.94 24.07 6.12
CA LEU A 74 18.67 25.13 5.42
C LEU A 74 18.70 26.44 6.23
N TYR A 75 17.56 26.82 6.82
CA TYR A 75 17.48 28.02 7.66
C TYR A 75 18.37 27.91 8.90
N SER A 76 18.34 26.77 9.60
CA SER A 76 19.20 26.50 10.75
C SER A 76 20.68 26.45 10.38
N LEU A 77 21.03 25.84 9.23
CA LEU A 77 22.41 25.82 8.74
C LEU A 77 22.91 27.24 8.43
N ARG A 78 22.09 28.10 7.82
CA ARG A 78 22.45 29.50 7.57
C ARG A 78 22.78 30.25 8.87
N LEU A 79 21.92 30.12 9.87
CA LEU A 79 22.12 30.72 11.20
C LEU A 79 23.37 30.20 11.92
N LEU A 80 23.68 28.90 11.79
CA LEU A 80 24.87 28.29 12.38
C LEU A 80 26.15 28.67 11.65
N SER A 81 26.10 28.86 10.33
CA SER A 81 27.24 29.36 9.54
C SER A 81 27.63 30.76 9.96
N GLU A 82 26.66 31.63 10.25
CA GLU A 82 26.89 33.03 10.63
C GLU A 82 27.47 33.15 12.05
N ASN A 83 27.14 32.23 12.97
CA ASN A 83 27.51 32.33 14.39
C ASN A 83 28.60 31.34 14.87
N PHE A 84 28.83 30.21 14.19
CA PHE A 84 29.69 29.11 14.68
C PHE A 84 30.54 28.44 13.57
N GLY A 85 31.29 29.25 12.81
CA GLY A 85 32.04 28.82 11.62
C GLY A 85 32.99 27.63 11.80
N SER A 86 33.57 27.39 12.99
CA SER A 86 34.47 26.25 13.23
C SER A 86 33.74 24.91 13.47
N PHE A 87 32.48 24.94 13.92
CA PHE A 87 31.66 23.74 14.14
C PHE A 87 30.77 23.40 12.93
N PHE A 88 30.56 24.38 12.04
CA PHE A 88 29.73 24.27 10.84
C PHE A 88 30.03 23.03 9.96
N PRO A 89 31.30 22.65 9.68
CA PRO A 89 31.59 21.49 8.83
C PRO A 89 31.16 20.15 9.44
N LYS A 90 31.23 20.00 10.77
CA LYS A 90 30.75 18.78 11.45
C LYS A 90 29.22 18.71 11.46
N ILE A 91 28.57 19.85 11.66
CA ILE A 91 27.10 19.92 11.71
C ILE A 91 26.50 19.63 10.33
N ILE A 92 27.08 20.17 9.26
CA ILE A 92 26.58 19.94 7.90
C ILE A 92 26.76 18.47 7.49
N GLY A 93 27.88 17.84 7.86
CA GLY A 93 28.10 16.41 7.64
C GLY A 93 27.04 15.55 8.34
N ASN A 94 26.73 15.87 9.61
CA ASN A 94 25.69 15.16 10.35
C ASN A 94 24.29 15.39 9.74
N TRP A 95 24.02 16.60 9.25
CA TRP A 95 22.75 16.93 8.59
C TRP A 95 22.53 16.11 7.30
N PHE A 96 23.58 15.91 6.49
CA PHE A 96 23.51 15.03 5.32
C PHE A 96 23.26 13.57 5.70
N ILE A 97 23.86 13.07 6.78
CA ILE A 97 23.59 11.71 7.28
C ILE A 97 22.13 11.55 7.71
N PHE A 98 21.57 12.55 8.39
CA PHE A 98 20.15 12.57 8.76
C PHE A 98 19.22 12.55 7.55
N LEU A 99 19.52 13.37 6.53
CA LEU A 99 18.75 13.35 5.27
C LEU A 99 18.84 11.99 4.57
N PHE A 100 20.04 11.40 4.52
CA PHE A 100 20.22 10.09 3.91
C PHE A 100 19.41 9.01 4.64
N ALA A 101 19.47 8.98 5.98
CA ALA A 101 18.67 8.05 6.78
C ALA A 101 17.16 8.26 6.59
N TYR A 102 16.71 9.51 6.48
CA TYR A 102 15.33 9.86 6.16
C TYR A 102 14.90 9.31 4.79
N PHE A 103 15.72 9.49 3.75
CA PHE A 103 15.43 8.94 2.42
C PHE A 103 15.34 7.41 2.42
N VAL A 104 16.26 6.73 3.11
CA VAL A 104 16.22 5.26 3.24
C VAL A 104 14.91 4.81 3.91
N LEU A 105 14.50 5.47 4.99
CA LEU A 105 13.22 5.17 5.66
C LEU A 105 12.03 5.34 4.71
N MET A 106 12.02 6.41 3.90
CA MET A 106 10.95 6.65 2.93
C MET A 106 10.88 5.58 1.84
N VAL A 107 12.02 5.15 1.32
CA VAL A 107 12.09 4.05 0.34
C VAL A 107 11.50 2.77 0.93
N VAL A 108 11.83 2.44 2.19
CA VAL A 108 11.29 1.25 2.85
C VAL A 108 9.76 1.32 2.98
N ILE A 109 9.21 2.47 3.36
CA ILE A 109 7.75 2.66 3.47
C ILE A 109 7.08 2.51 2.09
N GLU A 110 7.65 3.12 1.05
CA GLU A 110 7.12 3.02 -0.32
C GLU A 110 7.11 1.56 -0.81
N ILE A 111 8.17 0.78 -0.53
CA ILE A 111 8.22 -0.65 -0.86
C ILE A 111 7.07 -1.42 -0.20
N VAL A 112 6.77 -1.14 1.07
CA VAL A 112 5.66 -1.80 1.78
C VAL A 112 4.32 -1.46 1.13
N ILE A 113 4.06 -0.18 0.84
CA ILE A 113 2.83 0.28 0.19
C ILE A 113 2.68 -0.37 -1.19
N GLN A 114 3.75 -0.40 -1.99
CA GLN A 114 3.71 -1.01 -3.32
C GLN A 114 3.51 -2.53 -3.28
N THR A 115 4.06 -3.22 -2.29
CA THR A 115 3.87 -4.67 -2.11
C THR A 115 2.41 -5.02 -1.83
N GLU A 116 1.77 -4.29 -0.91
CA GLU A 116 0.34 -4.43 -0.61
C GLU A 116 -0.53 -4.11 -1.83
N LYS A 117 -0.21 -3.01 -2.52
CA LYS A 117 -0.88 -2.61 -3.75
C LYS A 117 -0.80 -3.71 -4.81
N ASN A 118 0.39 -4.23 -5.09
CA ASN A 118 0.60 -5.24 -6.12
C ASN A 118 -0.17 -6.54 -5.82
N THR A 119 -0.22 -6.94 -4.55
CA THR A 119 -0.96 -8.12 -4.11
C THR A 119 -2.47 -7.96 -4.37
N ILE A 120 -3.03 -6.80 -4.02
CA ILE A 120 -4.45 -6.52 -4.22
C ILE A 120 -4.81 -6.40 -5.70
N TYR A 121 -3.95 -5.79 -6.52
CA TYR A 121 -4.14 -5.72 -7.96
C TYR A 121 -4.09 -7.10 -8.61
N THR A 122 -3.16 -7.97 -8.18
CA THR A 122 -3.05 -9.33 -8.69
C THR A 122 -4.27 -10.17 -8.32
N HIS A 123 -4.73 -10.09 -7.07
CA HIS A 123 -5.96 -10.75 -6.64
C HIS A 123 -7.20 -10.24 -7.41
N LEU A 124 -7.30 -8.93 -7.66
CA LEU A 124 -8.36 -8.35 -8.48
C LEU A 124 -8.33 -8.91 -9.92
N SER A 125 -7.14 -8.98 -10.53
CA SER A 125 -6.96 -9.53 -11.88
C SER A 125 -7.46 -10.97 -11.96
N LEU A 126 -7.11 -11.81 -10.96
CA LEU A 126 -7.56 -13.20 -10.91
C LEU A 126 -9.08 -13.33 -10.78
N ILE A 127 -9.73 -12.43 -10.02
CA ILE A 127 -11.21 -12.40 -9.93
C ILE A 127 -11.82 -12.07 -11.29
N LYS A 128 -11.35 -10.99 -11.93
CA LYS A 128 -11.87 -10.54 -13.25
C LYS A 128 -11.68 -11.60 -14.33
N ASP A 129 -10.52 -12.26 -14.36
CA ASP A 129 -10.26 -13.34 -15.31
C ASP A 129 -11.23 -14.50 -15.13
N LYS A 130 -11.64 -14.80 -13.89
CA LYS A 130 -12.60 -15.87 -13.63
C LYS A 130 -14.03 -15.47 -14.01
N VAL A 131 -14.47 -14.26 -13.64
CA VAL A 131 -15.77 -13.71 -14.05
C VAL A 131 -15.93 -13.72 -15.58
N ASN A 132 -14.89 -13.33 -16.31
CA ASN A 132 -14.88 -13.31 -17.77
C ASN A 132 -14.87 -14.71 -18.42
N LYS A 133 -14.36 -15.72 -17.74
CA LYS A 133 -14.42 -17.11 -18.22
C LYS A 133 -15.80 -17.69 -18.01
N ASP A 134 -16.37 -17.53 -16.83
CA ASP A 134 -17.69 -18.06 -16.50
C ASP A 134 -18.79 -17.39 -17.36
N SER A 135 -18.65 -16.11 -17.72
CA SER A 135 -19.56 -15.43 -18.64
C SER A 135 -19.44 -15.89 -20.10
N ASN A 136 -18.24 -16.27 -20.56
CA ASN A 136 -18.03 -16.83 -21.90
C ASN A 136 -18.46 -18.30 -22.01
N GLU A 137 -18.42 -19.07 -20.92
CA GLU A 137 -18.89 -20.46 -20.90
C GLU A 137 -20.41 -20.58 -20.78
N GLN A 138 -21.10 -19.60 -20.19
CA GLN A 138 -22.57 -19.54 -20.16
C GLN A 138 -23.21 -18.94 -21.43
N GLY A 139 -22.39 -18.35 -22.33
CA GLY A 139 -22.82 -17.78 -23.61
C GLY A 139 -22.68 -18.72 -24.82
N LYS A 140 -22.35 -20.00 -24.61
CA LYS A 140 -22.35 -21.08 -25.61
C LYS A 140 -23.42 -22.10 -25.28
#